data_AF-A0A7X9D750-F1
#
_entry.id   AF-A0A7X9D750-F1
#
_cell.length_a   1.000
_cell.length_b   1.000
_cell.length_c   1.000
_cell.angle_alpha   90.00
_cell.angle_beta   90.00
_cell.angle_gamma   90.00
#
_symmetry.space_group_name_H-M   'P 1'
#
loop_
_entity.id
_entity.type
_entity.pdbx_description
1 polymer ?
#
loop_
_entity_poly.entity_id
_entity_poly.type
_entity_poly.pdbx_seq_one_letter_code
_entity_poly.pdbx_strand_id
1 'polypeptide(L)' 'MKVQKQTRENSQSLVYRFTKAVQKSGILIEARKRKFFEKPKSKNLKKRDALIKIEKKKEFEKAKKLGKL' A
#
# COMPACT_ATOMS: atom_id res chain seq x y z
N MET A 1 16.42 -1.87 -6.03
CA MET A 1 16.02 -3.05 -5.24
C MET A 1 16.80 -4.25 -5.76
N LYS A 2 17.57 -4.94 -4.92
CA LYS A 2 18.42 -6.06 -5.36
C LYS A 2 18.18 -7.26 -4.45
N VAL A 3 17.73 -8.38 -5.01
CA VAL A 3 17.58 -9.65 -4.31
C VAL A 3 18.57 -10.62 -4.95
N GLN A 4 19.53 -11.10 -4.17
CA GLN A 4 20.53 -12.07 -4.62
C GLN A 4 20.21 -13.45 -4.07
N LYS A 5 20.47 -14.48 -4.90
CA LYS A 5 20.33 -15.88 -4.53
C LYS A 5 21.29 -16.23 -3.41
N GLN A 6 20.79 -16.87 -2.36
CA GLN A 6 21.62 -17.39 -1.27
C GLN A 6 22.08 -18.83 -1.58
N THR A 7 23.18 -19.25 -0.95
CA THR A 7 23.93 -20.50 -1.25
C THR A 7 23.09 -21.78 -1.16
N ARG A 8 22.03 -21.83 -0.35
CA ARG A 8 21.12 -22.98 -0.21
C ARG A 8 19.66 -22.64 -0.51
N GLU A 9 19.41 -21.62 -1.33
CA GLU A 9 18.06 -21.17 -1.62
C GLU A 9 17.44 -21.90 -2.81
N ASN A 10 16.21 -22.39 -2.62
CA ASN A 10 15.38 -22.91 -3.71
C ASN A 10 14.89 -21.75 -4.61
N SER A 11 14.76 -22.00 -5.91
CA SER A 11 14.29 -21.00 -6.88
C SER A 11 12.94 -20.38 -6.48
N GLN A 12 12.02 -21.16 -5.90
CA GLN A 12 10.72 -20.67 -5.45
C GLN A 12 10.82 -19.64 -4.30
N SER A 13 11.69 -19.88 -3.30
CA SER A 13 11.86 -18.95 -2.19
C SER A 13 12.51 -17.64 -2.65
N LEU A 14 13.39 -17.69 -3.66
CA LEU A 14 13.97 -16.50 -4.26
C LEU A 14 12.90 -15.63 -4.94
N VAL A 15 12.02 -16.24 -5.73
CA VAL A 15 10.89 -15.56 -6.39
C VAL A 15 9.93 -14.94 -5.35
N TYR A 16 9.66 -15.65 -4.25
CA TYR A 16 8.85 -15.12 -3.16
C TYR A 16 9.47 -13.88 -2.53
N ARG A 17 10.76 -13.91 -2.18
CA ARG A 17 11.47 -12.75 -1.61
C ARG A 17 11.50 -11.58 -2.58
N PHE A 18 11.75 -11.85 -3.86
CA PHE A 18 11.68 -10.83 -4.91
C PHE A 18 10.29 -10.18 -4.95
N THR A 19 9.24 -10.99 -5.00
CA THR A 19 7.84 -10.50 -5.05
C THR A 19 7.49 -9.67 -3.82
N LYS A 20 7.86 -10.14 -2.63
CA LYS A 20 7.68 -9.38 -1.38
C LYS A 20 8.45 -8.08 -1.37
N ALA A 21 9.68 -8.07 -1.88
CA ALA A 21 10.46 -6.86 -2.01
C ALA A 21 9.81 -5.87 -2.99
N VAL A 22 9.30 -6.33 -4.14
CA VAL A 22 8.58 -5.48 -5.11
C VAL A 22 7.33 -4.88 -4.45
N GLN A 23 6.53 -5.71 -3.77
CA GLN A 23 5.32 -5.25 -3.08
C GLN A 23 5.64 -4.22 -1.99
N LYS A 24 6.65 -4.49 -1.15
CA LYS A 24 7.08 -3.58 -0.08
C LYS A 24 7.67 -2.27 -0.62
N SER A 25 8.34 -2.32 -1.76
CA SER A 25 8.90 -1.13 -2.40
C SER A 25 7.84 -0.16 -2.91
N GLY A 26 6.59 -0.62 -3.11
CA GLY A 26 5.50 0.21 -3.63
C GLY A 26 5.69 0.69 -5.07
N ILE A 27 6.73 0.24 -5.78
CA ILE A 27 7.08 0.73 -7.12
C ILE A 27 5.93 0.55 -8.13
N LEU A 28 5.15 -0.54 -8.01
CA LEU A 28 3.99 -0.78 -8.85
C LEU A 28 2.84 0.20 -8.57
N ILE A 29 2.66 0.60 -7.32
CA ILE A 29 1.64 1.59 -6.93
C ILE A 29 2.03 2.95 -7.48
N GLU A 30 3.31 3.33 -7.33
CA GLU A 30 3.82 4.60 -7.85
C GLU A 30 3.78 4.66 -9.38
N ALA A 31 4.18 3.59 -10.06
CA ALA A 31 4.08 3.48 -11.52
C ALA A 31 2.62 3.65 -12.00
N ARG A 32 1.67 3.00 -11.31
CA ARG A 32 0.23 3.13 -11.64
C ARG A 32 -0.28 4.56 -11.41
N LYS A 33 0.14 5.20 -10.31
CA LYS A 33 -0.23 6.58 -9.98
C LYS A 33 0.32 7.59 -11.00
N ARG A 34 1.56 7.38 -11.46
CA ARG A 34 2.22 8.25 -12.46
C ARG A 34 1.77 8.00 -13.90
N LYS A 35 1.01 6.93 -14.15
CA LYS A 35 0.58 6.55 -15.51
C LYS A 35 -0.19 7.67 -16.22
N PHE A 36 -0.95 8.46 -15.47
CA PHE A 36 -1.75 9.57 -16.01
C PHE A 36 -1.54 10.83 -15.19
N PHE A 37 -1.71 11.98 -15.83
CA PHE A 37 -1.68 13.27 -15.15
C PHE A 37 -2.94 13.45 -14.29
N GLU A 38 -2.75 13.82 -13.02
CA GLU A 38 -3.82 14.21 -12.11
C GLU A 38 -3.68 15.68 -11.73
N LYS A 39 -4.78 16.44 -11.86
CA LYS A 39 -4.82 17.84 -11.40
C LYS A 39 -4.71 17.89 -9.86
N PRO A 40 -3.99 18.89 -9.30
CA PRO A 40 -3.90 19.03 -7.85
C PRO A 40 -5.28 19.30 -7.23
N LYS A 41 -5.56 18.66 -6.10
CA LYS A 41 -6.84 18.80 -5.39
C LYS A 41 -7.03 20.22 -4.85
N SER A 42 -8.25 20.75 -4.98
CA SER A 42 -8.67 22.00 -4.33
C SER A 42 -8.70 21.87 -2.80
N LYS A 43 -8.74 23.00 -2.08
CA LYS A 43 -8.81 23.01 -0.60
C LYS A 43 -9.99 22.19 -0.06
N ASN A 44 -11.15 22.30 -0.70
CA ASN A 44 -12.37 21.58 -0.31
C ASN A 44 -12.23 20.07 -0.51
N LEU A 45 -11.62 19.64 -1.62
CA LEU A 45 -11.37 18.21 -1.88
C LEU A 45 -10.38 17.63 -0.86
N LYS A 46 -9.31 18.36 -0.51
CA LYS A 46 -8.37 17.94 0.54
C LYS A 46 -9.06 17.79 1.90
N LYS A 47 -9.95 18.73 2.26
CA LYS A 47 -10.75 18.66 3.51
C LYS A 47 -11.67 17.43 3.51
N ARG A 48 -12.37 17.18 2.41
CA ARG A 48 -13.25 16.00 2.27
C ARG A 48 -12.48 14.69 2.42
N ASP A 49 -11.31 14.55 1.78
CA ASP A 49 -10.46 13.37 1.94
C ASP A 49 -10.05 13.14 3.40
N ALA A 50 -9.70 14.21 4.13
CA ALA A 50 -9.32 14.14 5.52
C ALA A 50 -10.48 13.68 6.42
N LEU A 51 -11.69 14.19 6.17
CA LEU A 51 -12.91 13.76 6.89
C LEU A 51 -13.20 12.28 6.68
N ILE A 52 -13.12 11.79 5.43
CA ILE A 52 -13.31 10.37 5.10
C ILE A 52 -12.29 9.49 5.84
N LYS A 53 -11.03 9.93 5.94
CA LYS A 53 -10.00 9.17 6.69
C LYS A 53 -10.32 9.07 8.18
N ILE A 54 -10.82 10.15 8.78
CA ILE A 54 -11.23 10.17 10.19
C ILE A 54 -12.40 9.23 10.43
N GLU A 55 -13.40 9.28 9.55
CA GLU A 55 -14.59 8.42 9.63
C GLU A 55 -14.23 6.93 9.53
N LYS A 56 -13.45 6.55 8.51
CA LYS A 56 -12.96 5.17 8.36
C LYS A 56 -12.15 4.68 9.56
N LYS A 57 -11.35 5.57 10.18
CA LYS A 57 -10.61 5.23 11.40
C LYS A 57 -11.56 4.93 12.56
N LYS A 58 -12.60 5.74 12.74
CA LYS A 58 -13.64 5.50 13.76
C LYS A 58 -14.39 4.20 13.53
N GLU A 59 -14.75 3.90 12.28
CA GLU A 59 -15.40 2.65 11.90
C GLU A 59 -14.54 1.44 12.23
N PHE A 60 -13.25 1.50 11.87
CA PHE A 60 -12.27 0.45 12.18
C PHE A 60 -12.12 0.24 13.69
N GLU A 61 -11.99 1.31 14.47
CA GLU A 61 -11.91 1.22 15.93
C GLU A 61 -13.18 0.63 16.55
N LYS A 62 -14.35 0.99 16.04
CA LYS A 62 -15.63 0.40 16.47
C LYS A 62 -15.70 -1.09 16.13
N ALA A 63 -15.34 -1.49 14.91
CA ALA A 63 -15.33 -2.88 14.48
C ALA A 63 -14.37 -3.73 15.33
N LYS A 64 -13.17 -3.20 15.62
CA LYS A 64 -12.20 -3.82 16.52
C LYS A 64 -12.77 -4.01 17.94
N LYS A 65 -13.43 -3.00 18.50
CA LYS A 65 -14.09 -3.09 19.82
C LYS A 65 -15.22 -4.13 19.85
N LEU A 66 -15.92 -4.32 18.73
CA LEU A 66 -17.00 -5.30 18.60
C LEU A 66 -16.50 -6.72 18.25
N GLY A 67 -15.18 -6.94 18.15
CA GLY A 67 -14.61 -8.24 17.80
C GLY A 67 -14.93 -8.72 16.38
N LYS A 68 -15.30 -7.80 15.48
CA LYS A 68 -15.65 -8.11 14.08
C LYS A 68 -14.44 -8.08 13.14
N LEU A 69 -13.23 -8.08 13.68
CA LEU A 69 -11.97 -7.82 12.99
C LEU A 69 -10.85 -8.67 13.59
#